data_AF-A0A352WUY2-F1
#
_entry.id   AF-A0A352WUY2-F1
#
_cell.length_a   1.000
_cell.length_b   1.000
_cell.length_c   1.000
_cell.angle_alpha   90.00
_cell.angle_beta   90.00
_cell.angle_gamma   90.00
#
_symmetry.space_group_name_H-M   'P 1'
#
loop_
_entity.id
_entity.type
_entity.pdbx_description
1 polymer ?
#
loop_
_entity_poly.entity_id
_entity_poly.type
_entity_poly.pdbx_seq_one_letter_code
_entity_poly.pdbx_strand_id
1 'polypeptide(L)'
;MGDRPLVRSAKVYLLSGDLMQEQLEKIKAYVINPVESREASLDLSKILQMQVEVPTSVPILKGFLDLDPCGLKRFLSTYELAMDVEDLAFCQTYFQQEGRNPTMTEIRMIDTYWS
;
A
#
# COMPACT_ATOMS: atom_id res chain seq x y z
N MET A 1 30.19 16.95 4.20
CA MET A 1 29.32 15.98 4.90
C MET A 1 29.54 14.63 4.26
N GLY A 2 29.80 13.57 5.03
CA GLY A 2 29.98 12.23 4.47
C GLY A 2 28.63 11.56 4.26
N ASP A 3 28.38 11.05 3.06
CA ASP A 3 27.20 10.23 2.78
C ASP A 3 27.21 8.99 3.68
N ARG A 4 26.06 8.65 4.26
CA ARG A 4 25.91 7.42 5.05
C ARG A 4 25.91 6.22 4.09
N PRO A 5 26.82 5.25 4.24
CA PRO A 5 26.85 4.09 3.36
C PRO A 5 25.58 3.26 3.56
N LEU A 6 25.00 2.80 2.45
CA LEU A 6 23.83 1.94 2.48
C LEU A 6 24.26 0.51 2.78
N VAL A 7 23.90 -0.01 3.95
CA VAL A 7 24.23 -1.36 4.41
C VAL A 7 22.96 -2.20 4.45
N ARG A 8 23.01 -3.41 3.89
CA ARG A 8 21.97 -4.44 4.05
C ARG A 8 22.57 -5.73 4.57
N SER A 9 21.79 -6.47 5.35
CA SER A 9 22.16 -7.76 5.88
C SER A 9 21.10 -8.82 5.54
N ALA A 10 21.53 -10.07 5.50
CA ALA A 10 20.65 -11.23 5.36
C ALA A 10 21.04 -12.27 6.42
N LYS A 11 20.07 -13.10 6.81
CA LYS A 11 20.30 -14.25 7.71
C LYS A 11 20.18 -15.53 6.89
N VAL A 12 21.19 -16.38 6.95
CA VAL A 12 21.21 -17.68 6.27
C VAL A 12 20.92 -18.77 7.30
N TYR A 13 19.93 -19.60 7.02
CA TYR A 13 19.55 -20.74 7.84
C TYR A 13 20.04 -22.02 7.16
N LEU A 14 20.85 -22.80 7.87
CA LEU A 14 21.26 -24.13 7.43
C LEU A 14 20.33 -25.16 8.08
N LEU A 15 19.61 -25.91 7.25
CA LEU A 15 18.69 -26.96 7.69
C LEU A 15 19.27 -28.31 7.29
N SER A 16 19.32 -29.27 8.21
CA SER A 16 19.89 -30.60 8.01
C SER A 16 18.94 -31.69 8.50
N GLY A 17 18.76 -32.76 7.71
CA GLY A 17 17.86 -33.89 8.00
C GLY A 17 16.95 -34.22 6.82
N ASP A 18 16.10 -35.25 6.97
CA ASP A 18 15.07 -35.58 5.98
C ASP A 18 13.92 -34.57 6.09
N LEU A 19 14.01 -33.50 5.30
CA LEU A 19 13.01 -32.45 5.23
C LEU A 19 12.19 -32.60 3.95
N MET A 20 10.88 -32.73 4.11
CA MET A 20 9.95 -32.66 2.98
C MET A 20 9.75 -31.21 2.54
N GLN A 21 9.42 -31.01 1.27
CA GLN A 21 9.16 -29.67 0.72
C GLN A 21 8.12 -28.89 1.54
N GLU A 22 7.07 -29.55 2.03
CA GLU A 22 6.03 -28.91 2.84
C GLU A 22 6.56 -28.39 4.19
N GLN A 23 7.52 -29.09 4.79
CA GLN A 23 8.15 -28.65 6.04
C GLN A 23 9.09 -27.46 5.78
N LEU A 24 9.77 -27.45 4.64
CA LEU A 24 10.60 -26.32 4.22
C LEU A 24 9.75 -25.04 4.05
N GLU A 25 8.59 -25.13 3.39
CA GLU A 25 7.68 -23.99 3.23
C GLU A 25 7.14 -23.48 4.58
N LYS A 26 6.81 -24.37 5.51
CA LYS A 26 6.39 -23.97 6.88
C LYS A 26 7.52 -23.26 7.63
N ILE A 27 8.75 -23.77 7.53
CA ILE A 27 9.92 -23.13 8.15
C ILE A 27 10.15 -21.75 7.53
N LYS A 28 10.09 -21.61 6.20
CA LYS A 28 10.20 -20.33 5.51
C LYS A 28 9.15 -19.33 5.98
N ALA A 29 7.88 -19.71 6.00
CA ALA A 29 6.80 -18.84 6.46
C ALA A 29 6.95 -18.41 7.93
N TYR A 30 7.57 -19.26 8.76
CA TYR A 30 7.84 -18.95 10.16
C TYR A 30 9.01 -17.97 10.34
N VAL A 31 10.11 -18.15 9.58
CA VAL A 31 11.32 -17.32 9.74
C VAL A 31 11.32 -16.05 8.88
N ILE A 32 10.52 -16.00 7.81
CA ILE A 32 10.37 -14.86 6.92
C ILE A 32 9.05 -14.15 7.27
N ASN A 33 9.13 -13.17 8.16
CA ASN A 33 8.01 -12.29 8.45
C ASN A 33 7.83 -11.29 7.29
N PRO A 34 6.70 -11.28 6.56
CA PRO A 34 6.50 -10.40 5.39
C PRO A 34 6.48 -8.91 5.73
N VAL A 35 6.29 -8.54 7.01
CA VAL A 35 6.35 -7.14 7.46
C VAL A 35 7.80 -6.67 7.62
N GLU A 36 8.69 -7.54 8.06
CA GLU A 36 10.07 -7.18 8.47
C GLU A 36 11.14 -7.66 7.49
N SER A 37 10.85 -8.71 6.74
CA SER A 37 11.82 -9.46 5.95
C SER A 37 11.20 -10.03 4.69
N ARG A 38 12.05 -10.42 3.74
CA ARG A 38 11.64 -11.09 2.52
C ARG A 38 12.62 -12.20 2.23
N GLU A 39 12.19 -13.20 1.46
CA GLU A 39 13.10 -14.22 0.96
C GLU A 39 14.21 -13.56 0.13
N ALA A 40 15.45 -13.93 0.45
CA ALA A 40 16.64 -13.45 -0.25
C ALA A 40 17.17 -14.56 -1.15
N SER A 41 17.63 -14.20 -2.36
CA SER A 41 18.39 -15.14 -3.19
C SER A 41 19.69 -15.52 -2.49
N LEU A 42 20.15 -16.75 -2.74
CA LEU A 42 21.48 -17.22 -2.34
C LEU A 42 22.60 -16.60 -3.20
N ASP A 43 22.25 -15.96 -4.31
CA ASP A 43 23.20 -15.27 -5.18
C ASP A 43 23.70 -13.95 -4.57
N LEU A 44 24.92 -13.56 -4.93
CA LEU A 44 25.48 -12.26 -4.57
C LEU A 44 24.64 -11.13 -5.20
N SER A 45 24.06 -10.29 -4.34
CA SER A 45 23.30 -9.12 -4.80
C SER A 45 24.23 -8.10 -5.46
N LYS A 46 23.88 -7.67 -6.68
CA LYS A 46 24.64 -6.65 -7.45
C LYS A 46 24.31 -5.22 -7.01
N ILE A 47 23.18 -5.02 -6.33
CA ILE A 47 22.71 -3.72 -5.85
C ILE A 47 22.20 -3.84 -4.42
N LEU A 48 22.52 -2.83 -3.60
CA LEU A 48 21.98 -2.69 -2.25
C LEU A 48 20.79 -1.73 -2.20
N GLN A 49 20.59 -0.91 -3.23
CA GLN A 49 19.44 -0.04 -3.33
C GLN A 49 18.18 -0.86 -3.65
N MET A 50 17.11 -0.66 -2.90
CA MET A 50 15.80 -1.14 -3.34
C MET A 50 15.36 -0.26 -4.49
N GLN A 51 14.99 -0.86 -5.61
CA GLN A 51 14.15 -0.20 -6.58
C GLN A 51 12.78 -0.03 -5.92
N VAL A 52 12.57 1.12 -5.31
CA VAL A 52 11.24 1.57 -4.92
C VAL A 52 10.63 2.11 -6.20
N GLU A 53 9.65 1.40 -6.76
CA GLU A 53 8.76 2.02 -7.73
C GLU A 53 8.05 3.15 -6.99
N VAL A 54 8.50 4.38 -7.21
CA VAL A 54 7.76 5.56 -6.77
C VAL A 54 6.45 5.51 -7.56
N PRO A 55 5.28 5.41 -6.91
CA PRO A 55 4.02 5.42 -7.62
C PRO A 55 3.94 6.74 -8.40
N THR A 56 4.05 6.66 -9.73
CA THR A 56 4.31 7.83 -10.58
C THR A 56 3.12 8.75 -10.71
N SER A 57 1.94 8.34 -10.24
CA SER A 57 0.74 9.18 -10.21
C SER A 57 -0.29 8.65 -9.23
N VAL A 58 -0.78 9.53 -8.36
CA VAL A 58 -2.00 9.26 -7.59
C VAL A 58 -3.18 9.28 -8.56
N PRO A 59 -4.06 8.26 -8.55
CA PRO A 59 -5.21 8.23 -9.44
C PRO A 59 -6.18 9.36 -9.11
N ILE A 60 -6.62 10.06 -10.15
CA ILE A 60 -7.74 11.01 -10.10
C ILE A 60 -9.05 10.22 -10.19
N LEU A 61 -9.97 10.51 -9.28
CA LEU A 61 -11.26 9.86 -9.16
C LEU A 61 -12.25 10.42 -10.18
N LYS A 62 -12.04 10.12 -11.47
CA LYS A 62 -12.88 10.62 -12.56
C LYS A 62 -14.34 10.20 -12.36
N GLY A 63 -15.25 11.16 -12.52
CA GLY A 63 -16.69 10.95 -12.37
C GLY A 63 -17.18 10.99 -10.93
N PHE A 64 -16.30 11.30 -9.96
CA PHE A 64 -16.70 11.49 -8.55
C PHE A 64 -17.72 12.63 -8.41
N LEU A 65 -17.55 13.71 -9.18
CA LEU A 65 -18.45 14.86 -9.17
C LEU A 65 -19.88 14.52 -9.57
N ASP A 66 -20.08 13.47 -10.38
CA ASP A 66 -21.38 13.12 -10.98
C ASP A 66 -22.03 11.91 -10.30
N LEU A 67 -21.46 11.42 -9.19
CA LEU A 67 -22.03 10.28 -8.46
C LEU A 67 -23.37 10.65 -7.82
N ASP A 68 -24.34 9.76 -7.98
CA ASP A 68 -25.62 9.83 -7.27
C ASP A 68 -25.46 9.29 -5.82
N PRO A 69 -26.46 9.45 -4.94
CA PRO A 69 -26.37 8.96 -3.56
C PRO A 69 -26.07 7.46 -3.45
N CYS A 70 -26.55 6.66 -4.41
CA CYS A 70 -26.22 5.23 -4.50
C CYS A 70 -24.76 5.01 -4.94
N GLY A 71 -24.25 5.82 -5.86
CA GLY A 71 -22.87 5.88 -6.30
C GLY A 71 -21.91 6.24 -5.16
N LEU A 72 -22.25 7.23 -4.34
CA LEU A 72 -21.46 7.61 -3.15
C LEU A 72 -21.38 6.46 -2.13
N LYS A 73 -22.49 5.75 -1.87
CA LYS A 73 -22.48 4.54 -1.02
C LYS A 73 -21.57 3.44 -1.56
N ARG A 74 -21.63 3.19 -2.87
CA ARG A 74 -20.73 2.23 -3.54
C ARG A 74 -19.29 2.67 -3.46
N PHE A 75 -19.03 3.98 -3.61
CA PHE A 75 -17.71 4.57 -3.53
C PHE A 75 -17.07 4.32 -2.15
N LEU A 76 -17.81 4.60 -1.07
CA LEU A 76 -17.44 4.30 0.31
C LEU A 76 -17.02 2.84 0.50
N SER A 77 -17.88 1.91 0.05
CA SER A 77 -17.59 0.47 0.17
C SER A 77 -16.43 0.01 -0.72
N THR A 78 -16.24 0.61 -1.89
CA THR A 78 -15.19 0.21 -2.83
C THR A 78 -13.80 0.61 -2.33
N TYR A 79 -13.71 1.75 -1.63
CA TYR A 79 -12.45 2.29 -1.14
C TYR A 79 -12.23 2.08 0.37
N GLU A 80 -13.17 1.40 1.03
CA GLU A 80 -13.16 1.09 2.46
C GLU A 80 -12.89 2.34 3.31
N LEU A 81 -13.57 3.45 2.95
CA LEU A 81 -13.48 4.71 3.70
C LEU A 81 -14.30 4.58 5.00
N ALA A 82 -13.82 5.22 6.06
CA ALA A 82 -14.41 5.17 7.39
C ALA A 82 -15.40 6.32 7.67
N MET A 83 -15.31 7.43 6.93
CA MET A 83 -16.32 8.52 6.97
C MET A 83 -17.71 8.03 6.53
N ASP A 84 -18.75 8.81 6.82
CA ASP A 84 -20.10 8.47 6.37
C ASP A 84 -20.45 9.03 4.97
N VAL A 85 -21.66 8.70 4.48
CA VAL A 85 -22.14 9.15 3.16
C VAL A 85 -22.39 10.66 3.13
N GLU A 86 -22.73 11.27 4.27
CA GLU A 86 -23.05 12.69 4.37
C GLU A 86 -21.77 13.52 4.26
N ASP A 87 -20.71 13.07 4.93
CA ASP A 87 -19.34 13.58 4.82
C ASP A 87 -18.80 13.47 3.40
N LEU A 88 -18.99 12.31 2.76
CA LEU A 88 -18.57 12.12 1.37
C LEU A 88 -19.36 13.01 0.40
N ALA A 89 -20.66 13.24 0.64
CA ALA A 89 -21.48 14.15 -0.14
C ALA A 89 -21.06 15.62 0.04
N PHE A 90 -20.63 16.00 1.26
CA PHE A 90 -20.04 17.31 1.51
C PHE A 90 -18.72 17.48 0.74
N CYS A 91 -17.86 16.46 0.74
CA CYS A 91 -16.64 16.44 -0.08
C CYS A 91 -16.98 16.57 -1.58
N GLN A 92 -17.98 15.84 -2.07
CA GLN A 92 -18.43 15.95 -3.46
C GLN A 92 -18.85 17.37 -3.81
N THR A 93 -19.63 18.02 -2.94
CA THR A 93 -20.06 19.41 -3.12
C THR A 93 -18.86 20.36 -3.18
N TYR A 94 -17.87 20.19 -2.31
CA TYR A 94 -16.64 20.98 -2.33
C TYR A 94 -15.87 20.82 -3.65
N PHE A 95 -15.65 19.58 -4.11
CA PHE A 95 -14.93 19.32 -5.36
C PHE A 95 -15.71 19.74 -6.61
N GLN A 96 -17.05 19.75 -6.55
CA GLN A 96 -17.90 20.33 -7.59
C GLN A 96 -17.69 21.85 -7.69
N GLN A 97 -17.60 22.55 -6.55
CA GLN A 97 -17.33 24.00 -6.51
C GLN A 97 -15.93 24.33 -7.04
N GLU A 98 -14.93 23.50 -6.73
CA GLU A 98 -13.57 23.61 -7.25
C GLU A 98 -13.45 23.24 -8.74
N GLY A 99 -14.51 22.67 -9.33
CA GLY A 99 -14.54 22.30 -10.74
C GLY A 99 -13.56 21.19 -11.13
N ARG A 100 -13.15 20.35 -10.17
CA ARG A 100 -12.16 19.27 -10.41
C ARG A 100 -12.49 18.02 -9.61
N ASN A 101 -12.15 16.86 -10.17
CA ASN A 101 -12.23 15.61 -9.43
C ASN A 101 -11.08 15.51 -8.40
N PRO A 102 -11.32 14.92 -7.22
CA PRO A 102 -10.28 14.68 -6.24
C PRO A 102 -9.33 13.57 -6.68
N THR A 103 -8.14 13.58 -6.09
CA THR A 103 -7.22 12.45 -6.09
C THR A 103 -7.57 11.48 -4.96
N MET A 104 -7.17 10.23 -5.11
CA MET A 104 -7.31 9.23 -4.04
C MET A 104 -6.67 9.67 -2.72
N THR A 105 -5.51 10.34 -2.79
CA THR A 105 -4.82 10.84 -1.59
C THR A 105 -5.61 11.93 -0.87
N GLU A 106 -6.27 12.83 -1.59
CA GLU A 106 -7.12 13.86 -0.99
C GLU A 106 -8.30 13.24 -0.22
N ILE A 107 -9.00 12.27 -0.83
CA ILE A 107 -10.12 11.59 -0.15
C ILE A 107 -9.64 10.83 1.08
N ARG A 108 -8.54 10.07 1.01
CA ARG A 108 -7.99 9.36 2.17
C ARG A 108 -7.50 10.30 3.27
N MET A 109 -6.97 11.46 2.90
CA MET A 109 -6.60 12.48 3.87
C MET A 109 -7.84 12.95 4.64
N ILE A 110 -8.91 13.32 3.94
CA ILE A 110 -10.16 13.77 4.58
C ILE A 110 -10.75 12.65 5.46
N ASP A 111 -10.76 11.41 4.95
CA ASP A 111 -11.21 10.22 5.69
C ASP A 111 -10.53 10.09 7.05
N THR A 112 -9.21 10.27 7.08
CA THR A 112 -8.42 10.15 8.32
C THR A 112 -8.82 11.19 9.38
N TYR A 113 -9.34 12.36 8.97
CA TYR A 113 -9.73 13.43 9.90
C TYR A 113 -11.22 13.39 10.29
N TRP A 114 -12.05 12.75 9.47
CA TRP A 114 -13.51 12.73 9.61
C TRP A 114 -14.04 11.33 9.99
N SER A 115 -13.14 10.41 10.35
CA SER A 115 -13.46 9.11 10.97
C SER A 115 -13.74 9.22 12.47
#